data_AF-A0A212EMB0-F1
#
_entry.id   AF-A0A212EMB0-F1
#
_cell.length_a   1.000
_cell.length_b   1.000
_cell.length_c   1.000
_cell.angle_alpha   90.00
_cell.angle_beta   90.00
_cell.angle_gamma   90.00
#
_symmetry.space_group_name_H-M   'P 1'
#
loop_
_entity.id
_entity.type
_entity.pdbx_description
1 polymer ?
#
loop_
_entity_poly.entity_id
_entity_poly.type
_entity_poly.pdbx_seq_one_letter_code
_entity_poly.pdbx_strand_id
1 'polypeptide(L)'
;MTGHIANTPRPVSSAGWSRWYGWGWCEWRACQTAVQAAGEAARPLCSSLYSSRVSERADRRVLLALEARCLSGAPALRLPSSATLQDYACSLESLPCSDSATLLQLPLNCRSARLQRYATLVMDGLREFNSTARVKEEGSFTTSKMLQSLWKKLMAGSPLLKPDYRVTDCVGWWGAVVSAEARDAARGARVLHASLSAGRFLSPMTQVLTLQLYIRPYDPFPPIVPESWQLVWPGPDLPQDYLREFTSRARAAHQRTAEEAPSQQDYMPTELDLRLFFRPDRVLSALLALRATRLACPPATLVLTAQWNCTDGNADSGGLSVKGLSLSGGVWSSSDEGGRERRGEGSVASVSAESPTLSDAPPILLRYVCRAEDSSQGSRDSQPALIPLYESPRRETELCWLRAPLGPSLTAQDAALHALALVVTPHD
;
A
#
# COMPACT_ATOMS: atom_id res chain seq x y z
N MET A 1 27.19 8.67 -5.61
CA MET A 1 26.52 7.75 -4.65
C MET A 1 25.01 7.62 -4.86
N THR A 2 24.32 8.62 -5.41
CA THR A 2 22.92 8.48 -5.88
C THR A 2 22.74 7.28 -6.84
N GLY A 3 23.72 7.03 -7.71
CA GLY A 3 23.72 5.89 -8.64
C GLY A 3 23.80 4.50 -8.02
N HIS A 4 24.35 4.32 -6.80
CA HIS A 4 24.46 2.98 -6.18
C HIS A 4 23.24 2.62 -5.34
N ILE A 5 22.62 3.60 -4.68
CA ILE A 5 21.32 3.43 -4.02
C ILE A 5 20.22 3.20 -5.06
N ALA A 6 20.40 3.78 -6.26
CA ALA A 6 19.54 3.63 -7.42
C ALA A 6 19.67 2.27 -8.15
N ASN A 7 20.87 1.69 -8.23
CA ASN A 7 21.16 0.52 -9.07
C ASN A 7 21.37 -0.79 -8.30
N THR A 8 21.05 -0.87 -7.01
CA THR A 8 21.04 -2.18 -6.34
C THR A 8 19.85 -3.01 -6.82
N PRO A 9 20.08 -4.21 -7.38
CA PRO A 9 19.03 -5.04 -7.94
C PRO A 9 18.14 -5.59 -6.81
N ARG A 10 16.87 -5.15 -6.81
CA ARG A 10 15.70 -5.80 -6.21
C ARG A 10 15.59 -6.02 -4.69
N PRO A 11 15.84 -5.07 -3.77
CA PRO A 11 15.38 -5.29 -2.40
C PRO A 11 14.30 -4.28 -2.01
N VAL A 12 13.05 -4.77 -2.01
CA VAL A 12 11.85 -4.13 -1.44
C VAL A 12 11.23 -3.02 -2.30
N SER A 13 10.58 -3.43 -3.40
CA SER A 13 9.66 -2.62 -4.22
C SER A 13 8.43 -2.08 -3.46
N SER A 14 8.38 -2.21 -2.13
CA SER A 14 7.29 -1.68 -1.30
C SER A 14 7.76 -0.83 -0.12
N ALA A 15 9.06 -0.76 0.18
CA ALA A 15 9.57 0.01 1.33
C ALA A 15 10.55 1.13 0.95
N GLY A 16 11.09 1.14 -0.26
CA GLY A 16 11.96 2.23 -0.74
C GLY A 16 11.35 3.00 -1.92
N TRP A 17 11.02 2.28 -2.99
CA TRP A 17 10.44 2.83 -4.21
C TRP A 17 9.23 1.99 -4.63
N SER A 18 8.17 2.63 -5.14
CA SER A 18 6.97 1.94 -5.64
C SER A 18 7.27 1.03 -6.83
N ARG A 19 8.24 1.42 -7.65
CA ARG A 19 8.65 0.71 -8.87
C ARG A 19 10.15 0.81 -9.08
N TRP A 20 10.66 0.00 -10.00
CA TRP A 20 12.04 0.10 -10.41
C TRP A 20 12.22 1.26 -11.39
N TYR A 21 13.10 2.20 -11.05
CA TYR A 21 13.53 3.28 -11.93
C TYR A 21 14.89 2.92 -12.53
N GLY A 22 14.95 2.82 -13.86
CA GLY A 22 16.18 2.44 -14.57
C GLY A 22 17.20 3.55 -14.66
N TRP A 23 17.74 3.99 -13.53
CA TRP A 23 18.77 5.03 -13.47
C TRP A 23 20.09 4.52 -14.07
N GLY A 24 20.56 5.16 -15.14
CA GLY A 24 21.77 4.76 -15.83
C GLY A 24 23.01 5.54 -15.39
N TRP A 25 24.15 5.13 -15.92
CA TRP A 25 25.40 5.91 -15.83
C TRP A 25 25.34 7.22 -16.60
N CYS A 26 24.40 7.36 -17.54
CA CYS A 26 24.23 8.57 -18.35
C CYS A 26 23.78 9.75 -17.48
N GLU A 27 22.82 9.55 -16.58
CA GLU A 27 22.38 10.58 -15.62
C GLU A 27 23.53 11.04 -14.74
N TRP A 28 24.32 10.11 -14.22
CA TRP A 28 25.46 10.44 -13.39
C TRP A 28 26.49 11.29 -14.14
N ARG A 29 26.81 10.91 -15.38
CA ARG A 29 27.74 11.66 -16.23
C ARG A 29 27.21 13.05 -16.59
N ALA A 30 25.92 13.17 -16.88
CA ALA A 30 25.26 14.45 -17.13
C ALA A 30 25.34 15.37 -15.88
N CYS A 31 25.05 14.84 -14.69
CA CYS A 31 25.20 15.58 -13.44
C CYS A 31 26.66 15.99 -13.18
N GLN A 32 27.62 15.12 -13.45
CA GLN A 32 29.05 15.44 -13.31
C GLN A 32 29.44 16.61 -14.23
N THR A 33 29.03 16.57 -15.51
CA THR A 33 29.31 17.67 -16.44
C THR A 33 28.64 18.98 -16.02
N ALA A 34 27.41 18.91 -15.50
CA ALA A 34 26.70 20.09 -15.02
C ALA A 34 27.39 20.70 -13.78
N VAL A 35 27.83 19.87 -12.82
CA VAL A 35 28.55 20.32 -11.63
C VAL A 35 29.92 20.90 -12.00
N GLN A 36 30.62 20.33 -12.99
CA GLN A 36 31.88 20.89 -13.49
C GLN A 36 31.70 22.26 -14.16
N ALA A 37 30.59 22.47 -14.87
CA ALA A 37 30.33 23.71 -15.59
C ALA A 37 29.76 24.83 -14.71
N ALA A 38 28.86 24.51 -13.77
CA ALA A 38 28.07 25.48 -13.03
C ALA A 38 28.15 25.33 -11.49
N GLY A 39 28.95 24.40 -10.98
CA GLY A 39 29.15 24.19 -9.55
C GLY A 39 27.83 23.93 -8.81
N GLU A 40 27.57 24.70 -7.76
CA GLU A 40 26.34 24.60 -6.96
C GLU A 40 25.07 24.98 -7.73
N ALA A 41 25.16 25.79 -8.78
CA ALA A 41 24.01 26.20 -9.57
C ALA A 41 23.45 25.06 -10.45
N ALA A 42 24.19 23.95 -10.61
CA ALA A 42 23.71 22.75 -11.28
C ALA A 42 22.78 21.87 -10.43
N ARG A 43 22.66 22.13 -9.12
CA ARG A 43 21.78 21.37 -8.19
C ARG A 43 20.35 21.18 -8.70
N PRO A 44 19.58 22.23 -9.05
CA PRO A 44 18.20 22.06 -9.52
C PRO A 44 18.12 21.26 -10.82
N LEU A 45 19.15 21.34 -11.67
CA LEU A 45 19.22 20.57 -12.91
C LEU A 45 19.50 19.09 -12.63
N CYS A 46 20.38 18.78 -11.67
CA CYS A 46 20.58 17.40 -11.21
C CYS A 46 19.29 16.83 -10.60
N SER A 47 18.60 17.60 -9.75
CA SER A 47 17.32 17.19 -9.16
C SER A 47 16.24 16.96 -10.21
N SER A 48 16.15 17.84 -11.23
CA SER A 48 15.20 17.69 -12.33
C SER A 48 15.48 16.45 -13.18
N LEU A 49 16.75 16.12 -13.45
CA LEU A 49 17.13 14.91 -14.18
C LEU A 49 16.65 13.63 -13.47
N TYR A 50 16.89 13.50 -12.17
CA TYR A 50 16.44 12.32 -11.43
C TYR A 50 14.92 12.31 -11.21
N SER A 51 14.30 13.46 -10.92
CA SER A 51 12.85 13.55 -10.70
C SER A 51 12.03 13.35 -11.97
N SER A 52 12.59 13.62 -13.15
CA SER A 52 11.92 13.37 -14.45
C SER A 52 11.55 11.90 -14.65
N ARG A 53 12.34 10.98 -14.10
CA ARG A 53 12.08 9.53 -14.17
C ARG A 53 11.09 9.06 -13.12
N VAL A 54 10.93 9.81 -12.03
CA VAL A 54 10.04 9.45 -10.93
C VAL A 54 8.66 10.03 -11.20
N SER A 55 7.70 9.17 -11.56
CA SER A 55 6.32 9.58 -11.80
C SER A 55 5.52 9.71 -10.50
N GLU A 56 5.78 8.81 -9.54
CA GLU A 56 4.95 8.64 -8.35
C GLU A 56 5.20 9.75 -7.31
N ARG A 57 4.13 10.30 -6.73
CA ARG A 57 4.24 11.39 -5.76
C ARG A 57 4.98 10.97 -4.49
N ALA A 58 4.72 9.77 -3.99
CA ALA A 58 5.38 9.24 -2.81
C ALA A 58 6.89 9.08 -3.04
N ASP A 59 7.28 8.49 -4.17
CA ASP A 59 8.67 8.29 -4.55
C ASP A 59 9.42 9.62 -4.75
N ARG A 60 8.75 10.66 -5.30
CA ARG A 60 9.34 12.00 -5.40
C ARG A 60 9.69 12.57 -4.03
N ARG A 61 8.89 12.31 -2.99
CA ARG A 61 9.20 12.75 -1.63
C ARG A 61 10.41 12.03 -1.06
N VAL A 62 10.55 10.73 -1.33
CA VAL A 62 11.74 9.96 -0.96
C VAL A 62 12.98 10.56 -1.64
N LEU A 63 12.90 10.85 -2.95
CA LEU A 63 14.00 11.46 -3.70
C LEU A 63 14.43 12.80 -3.11
N LEU A 64 13.47 13.69 -2.83
CA LEU A 64 13.75 15.01 -2.25
C LEU A 64 14.34 14.91 -0.84
N ALA A 65 13.87 13.96 -0.02
CA ALA A 65 14.43 13.71 1.31
C ALA A 65 15.86 13.17 1.23
N LEU A 66 16.15 12.27 0.28
CA LEU A 66 17.50 11.78 0.02
C LEU A 66 18.43 12.90 -0.45
N GLU A 67 17.97 13.77 -1.35
CA GLU A 67 18.75 14.92 -1.82
C GLU A 67 19.09 15.87 -0.68
N ALA A 68 18.09 16.28 0.11
CA ALA A 68 18.30 17.16 1.26
C ALA A 68 19.34 16.60 2.24
N ARG A 69 19.29 15.28 2.51
CA ARG A 69 20.25 14.60 3.38
C ARG A 69 21.65 14.51 2.78
N CYS A 70 21.77 14.20 1.50
CA CYS A 70 23.07 14.15 0.84
C CYS A 70 23.76 15.52 0.87
N LEU A 71 22.98 16.60 0.79
CA LEU A 71 23.47 17.97 0.85
C LEU A 71 23.80 18.43 2.29
N SER A 72 23.06 17.97 3.30
CA SER A 72 23.36 18.28 4.71
C SER A 72 24.55 17.50 5.29
N GLY A 73 25.19 16.65 4.48
CA GLY A 73 26.22 15.72 4.90
C GLY A 73 25.60 14.47 5.52
N ALA A 74 25.74 13.32 4.87
CA ALA A 74 25.29 12.06 5.44
C ALA A 74 26.23 11.69 6.61
N PRO A 75 25.76 11.67 7.87
CA PRO A 75 26.65 11.45 9.03
C PRO A 75 27.35 10.09 9.01
N ALA A 76 26.80 9.12 8.26
CA ALA A 76 27.34 7.78 8.10
C ALA A 76 28.46 7.66 7.05
N LEU A 77 28.59 8.62 6.14
CA LEU A 77 29.58 8.62 5.05
C LEU A 77 30.45 9.85 5.19
N ARG A 78 31.54 9.71 5.96
CA ARG A 78 32.56 10.76 6.10
C ARG A 78 33.34 10.85 4.80
N LEU A 79 32.82 11.61 3.84
CA LEU A 79 33.55 11.89 2.60
C LEU A 79 34.75 12.79 2.92
N PRO A 80 35.95 12.45 2.44
CA PRO A 80 37.11 13.33 2.54
C PRO A 80 36.84 14.68 1.86
N SER A 81 37.30 15.76 2.49
CA SER A 81 37.35 17.11 1.91
C SER A 81 38.62 17.37 1.10
N SER A 82 39.56 16.42 1.10
CA SER A 82 40.82 16.47 0.36
C SER A 82 40.60 16.25 -1.14
N ALA A 83 41.39 16.92 -1.98
CA ALA A 83 41.40 16.74 -3.44
C ALA A 83 42.14 15.46 -3.89
N THR A 84 42.70 14.70 -2.94
CA THR A 84 43.53 13.51 -3.24
C THR A 84 42.66 12.28 -3.44
N LEU A 85 42.83 11.59 -4.58
CA LEU A 85 42.07 10.39 -4.91
C LEU A 85 42.26 9.27 -3.87
N GLN A 86 43.48 9.12 -3.35
CA GLN A 86 43.82 8.08 -2.37
C GLN A 86 42.96 8.16 -1.10
N ASP A 87 42.61 9.36 -0.64
CA ASP A 87 41.78 9.54 0.55
C ASP A 87 40.36 9.00 0.32
N TYR A 88 39.83 9.13 -0.89
CA TYR A 88 38.55 8.54 -1.28
C TYR A 88 38.64 7.01 -1.39
N ALA A 89 39.74 6.47 -1.91
CA ALA A 89 39.95 5.02 -1.96
C ALA A 89 40.02 4.41 -0.54
N CYS A 90 40.82 4.99 0.36
CA CYS A 90 40.89 4.57 1.76
C CYS A 90 39.53 4.68 2.46
N SER A 91 38.75 5.73 2.17
CA SER A 91 37.40 5.89 2.74
C SER A 91 36.42 4.84 2.21
N LEU A 92 36.52 4.45 0.94
CA LEU A 92 35.72 3.36 0.37
C LEU A 92 36.09 2.00 0.97
N GLU A 93 37.37 1.73 1.17
CA GLU A 93 37.84 0.50 1.84
C GLU A 93 37.44 0.43 3.32
N SER A 94 37.29 1.59 3.97
CA SER A 94 36.82 1.68 5.36
C SER A 94 35.32 1.39 5.52
N LEU A 95 34.55 1.34 4.43
CA LEU A 95 33.13 1.03 4.50
C LEU A 95 32.91 -0.45 4.82
N PRO A 96 31.90 -0.77 5.65
CA PRO A 96 31.57 -2.14 5.95
C PRO A 96 31.15 -2.89 4.67
N CYS A 97 31.57 -4.14 4.52
CA CYS A 97 31.19 -4.98 3.39
C CYS A 97 29.67 -5.28 3.31
N SER A 98 28.91 -5.00 4.38
CA SER A 98 27.46 -5.18 4.44
C SER A 98 26.78 -3.83 4.59
N ASP A 99 25.84 -3.53 3.70
CA ASP A 99 24.98 -2.36 3.79
C ASP A 99 24.04 -2.48 5.01
N SER A 100 24.14 -1.54 5.95
CA SER A 100 23.23 -1.47 7.08
C SER A 100 21.98 -0.65 6.76
N ALA A 101 20.84 -1.00 7.35
CA ALA A 101 19.59 -0.24 7.19
C ALA A 101 19.77 1.22 7.62
N THR A 102 20.56 1.47 8.68
CA THR A 102 20.91 2.81 9.18
C THR A 102 21.70 3.64 8.17
N LEU A 103 22.61 3.02 7.41
CA LEU A 103 23.35 3.70 6.35
C LEU A 103 22.39 4.21 5.27
N LEU A 104 21.46 3.36 4.86
CA LEU A 104 20.42 3.67 3.87
C LEU A 104 19.22 4.44 4.45
N GLN A 105 19.18 4.64 5.77
CA GLN A 105 18.03 5.18 6.52
C GLN A 105 16.68 4.51 6.24
N LEU A 106 16.74 3.22 5.93
CA LEU A 106 15.55 2.40 5.86
C LEU A 106 15.12 2.03 7.29
N PRO A 107 13.83 1.74 7.51
CA PRO A 107 13.34 1.19 8.77
C PRO A 107 14.15 -0.05 9.17
N LEU A 108 14.42 -0.24 10.46
CA LEU A 108 15.31 -1.31 10.92
C LEU A 108 14.77 -2.71 10.61
N ASN A 109 13.44 -2.88 10.60
CA ASN A 109 12.77 -4.13 10.23
C ASN A 109 12.89 -4.48 8.73
N CYS A 110 13.26 -3.54 7.86
CA CYS A 110 13.33 -3.77 6.41
C CYS A 110 14.36 -4.83 6.04
N ARG A 111 15.43 -4.98 6.82
CA ARG A 111 16.42 -6.06 6.62
C ARG A 111 15.80 -7.43 6.87
N SER A 112 15.11 -7.60 8.01
CA SER A 112 14.45 -8.85 8.38
C SER A 112 13.37 -9.23 7.35
N ALA A 113 12.54 -8.27 6.97
CA ALA A 113 11.51 -8.44 5.94
C ALA A 113 12.08 -8.89 4.58
N ARG A 114 13.17 -8.24 4.16
CA ARG A 114 13.88 -8.55 2.93
C ARG A 114 14.48 -9.95 2.96
N LEU A 115 15.13 -10.33 4.06
CA LEU A 115 15.72 -11.65 4.23
C LEU A 115 14.67 -12.76 4.22
N GLN A 116 13.53 -12.56 4.90
CA GLN A 116 12.39 -13.49 4.84
C GLN A 116 11.87 -13.66 3.42
N ARG A 117 11.74 -12.56 2.66
CA ARG A 117 11.31 -12.60 1.26
C ARG A 117 12.32 -13.29 0.35
N TYR A 118 13.63 -13.07 0.55
CA TYR A 118 14.63 -13.79 -0.23
C TYR A 118 14.71 -15.27 0.13
N ALA A 119 14.61 -15.61 1.41
CA ALA A 119 14.61 -17.00 1.85
C ALA A 119 13.43 -17.77 1.23
N THR A 120 12.23 -17.17 1.22
CA THR A 120 11.06 -17.76 0.55
C THR A 120 11.29 -17.94 -0.95
N LEU A 121 11.78 -16.92 -1.66
CA LEU A 121 12.11 -17.03 -3.09
C LEU A 121 13.16 -18.11 -3.39
N VAL A 122 14.21 -18.22 -2.57
CA VAL A 122 15.24 -19.26 -2.74
C VAL A 122 14.66 -20.63 -2.43
N MET A 123 13.88 -20.78 -1.36
CA MET A 123 13.20 -22.05 -1.05
C MET A 123 12.28 -22.47 -2.19
N ASP A 124 11.52 -21.54 -2.76
CA ASP A 124 10.61 -21.83 -3.87
C ASP A 124 11.39 -22.18 -5.15
N GLY A 125 12.49 -21.47 -5.44
CA GLY A 125 13.39 -21.83 -6.55
C GLY A 125 14.08 -23.19 -6.34
N LEU A 126 14.44 -23.56 -5.11
CA LEU A 126 14.98 -24.89 -4.79
C LEU A 126 13.93 -25.98 -4.89
N ARG A 127 12.67 -25.69 -4.50
CA ARG A 127 11.53 -26.60 -4.70
C ARG A 127 11.26 -26.81 -6.19
N GLU A 128 11.32 -25.75 -7.01
CA GLU A 128 11.23 -25.81 -8.48
C GLU A 128 12.35 -26.67 -9.06
N PHE A 129 13.59 -26.45 -8.63
CA PHE A 129 14.72 -27.27 -9.08
C PHE A 129 14.54 -28.75 -8.72
N ASN A 130 13.96 -29.06 -7.56
CA ASN A 130 13.69 -30.44 -7.15
C ASN A 130 12.46 -31.05 -7.87
N SER A 131 11.46 -30.24 -8.25
CA SER A 131 10.25 -30.70 -8.94
C SER A 131 10.48 -30.90 -10.43
N THR A 132 11.31 -30.09 -11.08
CA THR A 132 11.76 -30.30 -12.47
C THR A 132 12.54 -31.61 -12.64
N ALA A 133 13.16 -32.12 -11.55
CA ALA A 133 13.75 -33.46 -11.50
C ALA A 133 12.72 -34.60 -11.34
N ARG A 134 11.45 -34.30 -10.99
CA ARG A 134 10.36 -35.27 -10.77
C ARG A 134 9.09 -34.84 -11.52
N VAL A 135 9.08 -34.97 -12.84
CA VAL A 135 7.88 -34.69 -13.64
C VAL A 135 6.80 -35.74 -13.35
N LYS A 136 5.73 -35.36 -12.64
CA LYS A 136 4.45 -36.09 -12.59
C LYS A 136 3.31 -35.12 -12.95
N GLU A 137 2.56 -35.46 -14.00
CA GLU A 137 1.45 -34.66 -14.55
C GLU A 137 0.18 -34.60 -13.65
N GLU A 138 0.13 -35.37 -12.54
CA GLU A 138 -1.08 -35.55 -11.71
C GLU A 138 -1.44 -34.32 -10.83
N GLY A 139 -0.54 -33.34 -10.67
CA GLY A 139 -0.70 -32.22 -9.73
C GLY A 139 -1.78 -31.19 -10.12
N SER A 140 -1.97 -30.91 -11.41
CA SER A 140 -2.86 -29.82 -11.89
C SER A 140 -4.36 -30.12 -11.69
N PHE A 141 -4.75 -31.40 -11.76
CA PHE A 141 -6.14 -31.80 -11.60
C PHE A 141 -6.62 -31.75 -10.14
N THR A 142 -5.71 -31.98 -9.18
CA THR A 142 -6.03 -31.99 -7.74
C THR A 142 -6.22 -30.58 -7.20
N THR A 143 -5.39 -29.62 -7.63
CA THR A 143 -5.50 -28.20 -7.25
C THR A 143 -6.78 -27.56 -7.79
N SER A 144 -7.18 -27.89 -9.03
CA SER A 144 -8.43 -27.42 -9.62
C SER A 144 -9.67 -27.86 -8.82
N LYS A 145 -9.73 -29.16 -8.46
CA LYS A 145 -10.80 -29.71 -7.63
C LYS A 145 -10.82 -29.10 -6.23
N MET A 146 -9.64 -28.85 -5.65
CA MET A 146 -9.52 -28.19 -4.34
C MET A 146 -10.14 -26.79 -4.40
N LEU A 147 -9.77 -25.97 -5.38
CA LEU A 147 -10.30 -24.61 -5.54
C LEU A 147 -11.82 -24.61 -5.79
N GLN A 148 -12.33 -25.51 -6.63
CA GLN A 148 -13.77 -25.68 -6.83
C GLN A 148 -14.49 -26.07 -5.54
N SER A 149 -13.92 -26.98 -4.74
CA SER A 149 -14.50 -27.39 -3.46
C SER A 149 -14.51 -26.25 -2.44
N LEU A 150 -13.45 -25.44 -2.42
CA LEU A 150 -13.34 -24.25 -1.57
C LEU A 150 -14.41 -23.22 -1.98
N TRP A 151 -14.54 -22.92 -3.26
CA TRP A 151 -15.56 -21.99 -3.76
C TRP A 151 -16.98 -22.45 -3.41
N LYS A 152 -17.29 -23.73 -3.62
CA LYS A 152 -18.61 -24.30 -3.26
C LYS A 152 -18.90 -24.13 -1.76
N LYS A 153 -17.90 -24.31 -0.89
CA LYS A 153 -18.04 -24.09 0.56
C LYS A 153 -18.24 -22.61 0.89
N LEU A 154 -17.42 -21.72 0.31
CA LEU A 154 -17.47 -20.29 0.63
C LEU A 154 -18.73 -19.59 0.12
N MET A 155 -19.27 -20.02 -1.03
CA MET A 155 -20.46 -19.43 -1.65
C MET A 155 -21.74 -20.22 -1.43
N ALA A 156 -21.71 -21.26 -0.59
CA ALA A 156 -22.89 -22.01 -0.21
C ALA A 156 -23.97 -21.07 0.36
N GLY A 157 -25.19 -21.13 -0.19
CA GLY A 157 -26.30 -20.30 0.25
C GLY A 157 -26.24 -18.82 -0.16
N SER A 158 -25.20 -18.39 -0.89
CA SER A 158 -25.09 -16.99 -1.34
C SER A 158 -26.14 -16.66 -2.41
N PRO A 159 -26.97 -15.62 -2.22
CA PRO A 159 -27.96 -15.23 -3.23
C PRO A 159 -27.31 -14.61 -4.47
N LEU A 160 -26.06 -14.15 -4.40
CA LEU A 160 -25.33 -13.53 -5.52
C LEU A 160 -25.22 -14.43 -6.76
N LEU A 161 -25.23 -15.75 -6.56
CA LEU A 161 -25.15 -16.74 -7.64
C LEU A 161 -26.52 -17.11 -8.23
N LYS A 162 -27.63 -16.69 -7.60
CA LYS A 162 -28.96 -16.96 -8.12
C LYS A 162 -29.20 -16.13 -9.39
N PRO A 163 -29.80 -16.71 -10.45
CA PRO A 163 -30.07 -15.98 -11.69
C PRO A 163 -31.04 -14.81 -11.47
N ASP A 164 -31.96 -14.96 -10.53
CA ASP A 164 -33.00 -13.96 -10.21
C ASP A 164 -32.51 -12.84 -9.28
N TYR A 165 -31.28 -12.94 -8.77
CA TYR A 165 -30.75 -11.92 -7.88
C TYR A 165 -30.51 -10.61 -8.64
N ARG A 166 -31.26 -9.59 -8.22
CA ARG A 166 -31.12 -8.20 -8.63
C ARG A 166 -30.76 -7.36 -7.41
N VAL A 167 -29.78 -6.49 -7.58
CA VAL A 167 -29.41 -5.54 -6.54
C VAL A 167 -30.48 -4.46 -6.48
N THR A 168 -31.01 -4.21 -5.29
CA THR A 168 -31.92 -3.10 -5.04
C THR A 168 -31.14 -1.79 -5.07
N ASP A 169 -31.66 -0.80 -5.80
CA ASP A 169 -31.07 0.52 -5.81
C ASP A 169 -31.45 1.24 -4.51
N CYS A 170 -30.43 1.55 -3.69
CA CYS A 170 -30.58 2.28 -2.45
C CYS A 170 -30.52 3.80 -2.69
N VAL A 171 -31.13 4.58 -1.79
CA VAL A 171 -31.24 6.04 -1.93
C VAL A 171 -30.10 6.74 -1.17
N GLY A 172 -29.69 7.91 -1.66
CA GLY A 172 -28.64 8.73 -1.02
C GLY A 172 -27.22 8.33 -1.43
N TRP A 173 -26.24 9.12 -0.97
CA TRP A 173 -24.82 8.93 -1.34
C TRP A 173 -24.27 7.60 -0.83
N TRP A 174 -24.62 7.22 0.41
CA TRP A 174 -24.24 5.92 0.96
C TRP A 174 -24.94 4.76 0.25
N GLY A 175 -26.23 4.88 -0.04
CA GLY A 175 -26.98 3.88 -0.81
C GLY A 175 -26.40 3.66 -2.21
N ALA A 176 -25.91 4.71 -2.87
CA ALA A 176 -25.21 4.59 -4.15
C ALA A 176 -23.94 3.73 -4.05
N VAL A 177 -23.14 3.90 -2.98
CA VAL A 177 -21.95 3.07 -2.73
C VAL A 177 -22.35 1.62 -2.47
N VAL A 178 -23.31 1.39 -1.57
CA VAL A 178 -23.78 0.05 -1.19
C VAL A 178 -24.32 -0.72 -2.39
N SER A 179 -25.15 -0.08 -3.22
CA SER A 179 -25.67 -0.69 -4.44
C SER A 179 -24.58 -0.94 -5.49
N ALA A 180 -23.63 -0.03 -5.66
CA ALA A 180 -22.51 -0.21 -6.58
C ALA A 180 -21.60 -1.38 -6.17
N GLU A 181 -21.25 -1.47 -4.89
CA GLU A 181 -20.46 -2.58 -4.33
C GLU A 181 -21.18 -3.93 -4.49
N ALA A 182 -22.49 -3.98 -4.25
CA ALA A 182 -23.25 -5.21 -4.42
C ALA A 182 -23.37 -5.64 -5.89
N ARG A 183 -23.46 -4.69 -6.84
CA ARG A 183 -23.43 -4.99 -8.28
C ARG A 183 -22.08 -5.56 -8.70
N ASP A 184 -20.98 -4.97 -8.21
CA ASP A 184 -19.63 -5.46 -8.48
C ASP A 184 -19.40 -6.85 -7.87
N ALA A 185 -19.86 -7.07 -6.64
CA ALA A 185 -19.82 -8.38 -5.98
C ALA A 185 -20.60 -9.45 -6.77
N ALA A 186 -21.82 -9.13 -7.22
CA ALA A 186 -22.64 -10.05 -8.02
C ALA A 186 -22.00 -10.36 -9.37
N ARG A 187 -21.48 -9.34 -10.08
CA ARG A 187 -20.76 -9.51 -11.35
C ARG A 187 -19.52 -10.38 -11.16
N GLY A 188 -18.69 -10.05 -10.18
CA GLY A 188 -17.46 -10.78 -9.90
C GLY A 188 -17.73 -12.22 -9.49
N ALA A 189 -18.73 -12.46 -8.63
CA ALA A 189 -19.11 -13.81 -8.22
C ALA A 189 -19.55 -14.68 -9.40
N ARG A 190 -20.30 -14.13 -10.36
CA ARG A 190 -20.73 -14.84 -11.58
C ARG A 190 -19.54 -15.15 -12.50
N VAL A 191 -18.63 -14.19 -12.69
CA VAL A 191 -17.40 -14.41 -13.49
C VAL A 191 -16.52 -15.49 -12.87
N LEU A 192 -16.27 -15.40 -11.56
CA LEU A 192 -15.50 -16.40 -10.82
C LEU A 192 -16.16 -17.77 -10.88
N HIS A 193 -17.47 -17.84 -10.63
CA HIS A 193 -18.21 -19.10 -10.71
C HIS A 193 -18.17 -19.74 -12.10
N ALA A 194 -18.35 -18.95 -13.17
CA ALA A 194 -18.27 -19.44 -14.54
C ALA A 194 -16.86 -19.95 -14.87
N SER A 195 -15.82 -19.20 -14.49
CA SER A 195 -14.44 -19.61 -14.72
C SER A 195 -14.09 -20.90 -13.95
N LEU A 196 -14.48 -20.99 -12.68
CA LEU A 196 -14.26 -22.16 -11.81
C LEU A 196 -15.04 -23.40 -12.28
N SER A 197 -16.24 -23.21 -12.81
CA SER A 197 -17.07 -24.33 -13.31
C SER A 197 -16.59 -24.84 -14.67
N ALA A 198 -16.03 -23.96 -15.51
CA ALA A 198 -15.47 -24.35 -16.80
C ALA A 198 -14.16 -25.16 -16.69
N GLY A 199 -13.52 -25.21 -15.52
CA GLY A 199 -12.25 -25.94 -15.33
C GLY A 199 -11.05 -25.32 -16.06
N ARG A 200 -11.19 -24.14 -16.67
CA ARG A 200 -10.23 -23.55 -17.64
C ARG A 200 -9.10 -22.74 -17.03
N PHE A 201 -9.08 -22.57 -15.71
CA PHE A 201 -8.11 -21.75 -14.97
C PHE A 201 -6.70 -22.34 -14.96
N LEU A 202 -6.54 -23.61 -15.36
CA LEU A 202 -5.25 -24.30 -15.48
C LEU A 202 -5.04 -24.94 -16.86
N SER A 203 -5.83 -24.57 -17.87
CA SER A 203 -5.58 -25.09 -19.23
C SER A 203 -4.26 -24.54 -19.76
N PRO A 204 -3.36 -25.38 -20.31
CA PRO A 204 -2.11 -24.95 -20.92
C PRO A 204 -2.30 -23.81 -21.94
N MET A 205 -3.43 -23.80 -22.67
CA MET A 205 -3.75 -22.76 -23.65
C MET A 205 -4.06 -21.39 -23.03
N THR A 206 -4.64 -21.36 -21.83
CA THR A 206 -4.86 -20.11 -21.08
C THR A 206 -3.55 -19.61 -20.46
N GLN A 207 -2.66 -20.51 -20.06
CA GLN A 207 -1.30 -20.16 -19.64
C GLN A 207 -0.48 -19.59 -20.81
N VAL A 208 -0.57 -20.16 -22.01
CA VAL A 208 0.19 -19.69 -23.19
C VAL A 208 -0.14 -18.25 -23.58
N LEU A 209 -1.39 -17.79 -23.41
CA LEU A 209 -1.76 -16.40 -23.69
C LEU A 209 -1.22 -15.42 -22.64
N THR A 210 -1.15 -15.80 -21.37
CA THR A 210 -0.49 -15.00 -20.31
C THR A 210 1.04 -15.08 -20.41
N LEU A 211 1.58 -16.19 -20.89
CA LEU A 211 3.02 -16.46 -21.06
C LEU A 211 3.65 -15.77 -22.28
N GLN A 212 2.88 -15.17 -23.19
CA GLN A 212 3.45 -14.34 -24.25
C GLN A 212 4.15 -13.07 -23.69
N LEU A 213 3.89 -12.70 -22.43
CA LEU A 213 4.59 -11.60 -21.74
C LEU A 213 5.66 -12.06 -20.75
N TYR A 214 5.71 -13.35 -20.39
CA TYR A 214 6.74 -13.91 -19.51
C TYR A 214 7.12 -15.32 -20.00
N ILE A 215 8.30 -15.42 -20.58
CA ILE A 215 8.95 -16.67 -21.01
C ILE A 215 8.96 -17.66 -19.84
N ARG A 216 8.21 -18.78 -19.94
CA ARG A 216 8.57 -20.13 -19.43
C ARG A 216 7.50 -21.19 -19.75
N PRO A 217 7.80 -22.26 -20.52
CA PRO A 217 6.80 -23.24 -20.96
C PRO A 217 6.62 -24.50 -20.08
N TYR A 218 7.28 -24.63 -18.92
CA TYR A 218 7.32 -25.90 -18.18
C TYR A 218 7.37 -25.71 -16.65
N ASP A 219 6.31 -25.17 -16.06
CA ASP A 219 6.32 -24.85 -14.63
C ASP A 219 5.14 -25.48 -13.89
N PRO A 220 5.37 -26.32 -12.85
CA PRO A 220 4.36 -26.66 -11.87
C PRO A 220 4.20 -25.48 -10.88
N PHE A 221 3.75 -24.32 -11.37
CA PHE A 221 3.58 -23.12 -10.56
C PHE A 221 2.54 -23.34 -9.43
N PRO A 222 2.73 -22.80 -8.21
CA PRO A 222 1.61 -22.47 -7.34
C PRO A 222 0.64 -21.61 -8.16
N PRO A 223 -0.67 -21.92 -8.17
CA PRO A 223 -1.59 -21.31 -9.13
C PRO A 223 -1.58 -19.80 -8.92
N ILE A 224 -1.09 -19.03 -9.89
CA ILE A 224 -1.18 -17.56 -9.88
C ILE A 224 -2.62 -17.21 -10.26
N VAL A 225 -3.22 -16.25 -9.55
CA VAL A 225 -4.58 -15.77 -9.89
C VAL A 225 -4.61 -15.30 -11.36
N PRO A 226 -5.52 -15.81 -12.20
CA PRO A 226 -5.63 -15.38 -13.60
C PRO A 226 -5.88 -13.88 -13.72
N GLU A 227 -5.32 -13.25 -14.76
CA GLU A 227 -5.51 -11.82 -15.02
C GLU A 227 -6.99 -11.44 -15.14
N SER A 228 -7.82 -12.31 -15.73
CA SER A 228 -9.27 -12.11 -15.80
C SER A 228 -9.95 -11.91 -14.44
N TRP A 229 -9.40 -12.47 -13.36
CA TRP A 229 -9.88 -12.27 -12.00
C TRP A 229 -9.33 -10.96 -11.42
N GLN A 230 -8.04 -10.68 -11.63
CA GLN A 230 -7.43 -9.40 -11.22
C GLN A 230 -8.10 -8.17 -11.87
N LEU A 231 -8.62 -8.32 -13.10
CA LEU A 231 -9.44 -7.30 -13.78
C LEU A 231 -10.83 -7.10 -13.16
N VAL A 232 -11.36 -8.12 -12.49
CA VAL A 232 -12.62 -7.99 -11.72
C VAL A 232 -12.34 -7.26 -10.41
N TRP A 233 -11.30 -7.68 -9.71
CA TRP A 233 -10.87 -7.07 -8.46
C TRP A 233 -9.36 -7.33 -8.24
N PRO A 234 -8.53 -6.28 -8.04
CA PRO A 234 -7.11 -6.46 -7.75
C PRO A 234 -6.93 -6.99 -6.33
N GLY A 235 -6.57 -8.27 -6.23
CA GLY A 235 -6.50 -9.00 -4.96
C GLY A 235 -5.17 -9.77 -4.79
N PRO A 236 -5.06 -10.61 -3.74
CA PRO A 236 -3.83 -11.36 -3.45
C PRO A 236 -3.43 -12.31 -4.60
N ASP A 237 -2.15 -12.65 -4.66
CA ASP A 237 -1.58 -13.50 -5.73
C ASP A 237 -2.02 -14.96 -5.63
N LEU A 238 -2.30 -15.41 -4.41
CA LEU A 238 -2.69 -16.78 -4.12
C LEU A 238 -4.22 -16.93 -4.30
N PRO A 239 -4.69 -17.89 -5.11
CA PRO A 239 -6.09 -18.00 -5.47
C PRO A 239 -6.95 -18.50 -4.31
N GLN A 240 -6.38 -19.24 -3.36
CA GLN A 240 -7.12 -19.64 -2.17
C GLN A 240 -7.46 -18.42 -1.32
N ASP A 241 -6.49 -17.54 -1.10
CA ASP A 241 -6.64 -16.30 -0.33
C ASP A 241 -7.53 -15.31 -1.10
N TYR A 242 -7.35 -15.22 -2.42
CA TYR A 242 -8.21 -14.42 -3.30
C TYR A 242 -9.68 -14.83 -3.17
N LEU A 243 -9.99 -16.13 -3.23
CA LEU A 243 -11.36 -16.60 -3.08
C LEU A 243 -11.91 -16.34 -1.66
N ARG A 244 -11.10 -16.53 -0.61
CA ARG A 244 -11.53 -16.23 0.77
C ARG A 244 -11.84 -14.75 0.95
N GLU A 245 -10.92 -13.88 0.56
CA GLU A 245 -11.08 -12.44 0.67
C GLU A 245 -12.25 -11.93 -0.19
N PHE A 246 -12.33 -12.36 -1.45
CA PHE A 246 -13.40 -11.98 -2.36
C PHE A 246 -14.78 -12.35 -1.77
N THR A 247 -14.92 -13.58 -1.27
CA THR A 247 -16.21 -14.05 -0.72
C THR A 247 -16.57 -13.37 0.59
N SER A 248 -15.59 -13.03 1.43
CA SER A 248 -15.79 -12.20 2.63
C SER A 248 -16.35 -10.82 2.26
N ARG A 249 -15.67 -10.09 1.35
CA ARG A 249 -16.12 -8.78 0.85
C ARG A 249 -17.47 -8.84 0.14
N ALA A 250 -17.70 -9.87 -0.68
CA ALA A 250 -18.95 -10.06 -1.40
C ALA A 250 -20.13 -10.29 -0.44
N ARG A 251 -19.92 -11.08 0.62
CA ARG A 251 -20.93 -11.31 1.66
C ARG A 251 -21.21 -10.01 2.43
N ALA A 252 -20.18 -9.27 2.81
CA ALA A 252 -20.33 -7.99 3.49
C ALA A 252 -21.08 -6.97 2.63
N ALA A 253 -20.78 -6.89 1.32
CA ALA A 253 -21.50 -6.03 0.39
C ALA A 253 -22.99 -6.39 0.29
N HIS A 254 -23.31 -7.69 0.25
CA HIS A 254 -24.69 -8.15 0.25
C HIS A 254 -25.42 -7.89 1.57
N GLN A 255 -24.76 -8.10 2.71
CA GLN A 255 -25.33 -7.80 4.02
C GLN A 255 -25.68 -6.31 4.15
N ARG A 256 -24.78 -5.42 3.70
CA ARG A 256 -25.05 -3.97 3.66
C ARG A 256 -26.27 -3.62 2.84
N THR A 257 -26.55 -4.30 1.72
CA THR A 257 -27.79 -4.04 0.94
C THR A 257 -29.06 -4.52 1.62
N ALA A 258 -28.97 -5.47 2.55
CA ALA A 258 -30.13 -6.01 3.26
C ALA A 258 -30.52 -5.17 4.49
N GLU A 259 -29.63 -4.30 4.95
CA GLU A 259 -29.91 -3.37 6.04
C GLU A 259 -30.89 -2.27 5.58
N GLU A 260 -31.73 -1.78 6.48
CA GLU A 260 -32.69 -0.71 6.18
C GLU A 260 -32.02 0.68 6.09
N ALA A 261 -30.94 0.87 6.84
CA ALA A 261 -30.18 2.12 6.92
C ALA A 261 -29.74 2.74 5.57
N PRO A 262 -29.24 1.99 4.56
CA PRO A 262 -28.91 2.53 3.24
C PRO A 262 -30.12 3.03 2.42
N SER A 263 -31.36 2.79 2.86
CA SER A 263 -32.55 3.33 2.19
C SER A 263 -32.88 4.76 2.62
N GLN A 264 -32.17 5.31 3.60
CA GLN A 264 -32.34 6.67 4.09
C GLN A 264 -31.47 7.68 3.31
N GLN A 265 -32.06 8.78 2.85
CA GLN A 265 -31.47 9.72 1.89
C GLN A 265 -30.21 10.46 2.38
N ASP A 266 -29.98 10.53 3.70
CA ASP A 266 -28.84 11.23 4.33
C ASP A 266 -28.04 10.37 5.32
N TYR A 267 -28.28 9.06 5.35
CA TYR A 267 -27.58 8.18 6.26
C TYR A 267 -26.13 7.92 5.82
N MET A 268 -25.22 7.93 6.79
CA MET A 268 -23.85 7.45 6.66
C MET A 268 -23.49 6.74 7.95
N PRO A 269 -22.91 5.54 7.90
CA PRO A 269 -22.46 4.84 9.10
C PRO A 269 -21.39 5.65 9.83
N THR A 270 -21.39 5.57 11.16
CA THR A 270 -20.39 6.22 12.03
C THR A 270 -19.06 5.48 12.03
N GLU A 271 -19.11 4.15 11.86
CA GLU A 271 -17.95 3.26 11.86
C GLU A 271 -17.96 2.35 10.63
N LEU A 272 -16.80 2.19 9.99
CA LEU A 272 -16.60 1.28 8.87
C LEU A 272 -15.25 0.58 8.92
N ASP A 273 -15.25 -0.70 8.56
CA ASP A 273 -14.03 -1.45 8.27
C ASP A 273 -13.75 -1.43 6.77
N LEU A 274 -12.66 -0.76 6.35
CA LEU A 274 -12.34 -0.61 4.93
C LEU A 274 -11.96 -1.95 4.26
N ARG A 275 -11.56 -2.96 5.04
CA ARG A 275 -11.22 -4.28 4.49
C ARG A 275 -12.40 -4.96 3.80
N LEU A 276 -13.63 -4.60 4.17
CA LEU A 276 -14.87 -5.20 3.69
C LEU A 276 -15.39 -4.59 2.37
N PHE A 277 -14.62 -3.72 1.73
CA PHE A 277 -14.98 -3.03 0.48
C PHE A 277 -14.09 -3.49 -0.68
N PHE A 278 -14.65 -3.58 -1.88
CA PHE A 278 -13.88 -3.82 -3.10
C PHE A 278 -13.24 -2.55 -3.64
N ARG A 279 -13.90 -1.41 -3.42
CA ARG A 279 -13.43 -0.09 -3.86
C ARG A 279 -13.65 0.94 -2.74
N PRO A 280 -12.69 1.06 -1.80
CA PRO A 280 -12.80 1.97 -0.65
C PRO A 280 -12.78 3.45 -1.04
N ASP A 281 -12.30 3.81 -2.23
CA ASP A 281 -12.36 5.16 -2.82
C ASP A 281 -13.80 5.70 -2.90
N ARG A 282 -14.77 4.82 -3.16
CA ARG A 282 -16.18 5.18 -3.22
C ARG A 282 -16.73 5.62 -1.89
N VAL A 283 -16.26 5.02 -0.80
CA VAL A 283 -16.63 5.41 0.58
C VAL A 283 -16.13 6.83 0.86
N LEU A 284 -14.89 7.13 0.51
CA LEU A 284 -14.31 8.46 0.65
C LEU A 284 -15.03 9.50 -0.22
N SER A 285 -15.43 9.11 -1.42
CA SER A 285 -16.18 9.97 -2.36
C SER A 285 -17.59 10.26 -1.87
N ALA A 286 -18.27 9.27 -1.29
CA ALA A 286 -19.58 9.46 -0.68
C ALA A 286 -19.51 10.34 0.57
N LEU A 287 -18.48 10.17 1.41
CA LEU A 287 -18.22 11.05 2.54
C LEU A 287 -18.01 12.51 2.06
N LEU A 288 -17.24 12.71 0.99
CA LEU A 288 -17.02 14.02 0.38
C LEU A 288 -18.31 14.64 -0.13
N ALA A 289 -19.09 13.88 -0.91
CA ALA A 289 -20.35 14.34 -1.49
C ALA A 289 -21.36 14.70 -0.39
N LEU A 290 -21.52 13.85 0.63
CA LEU A 290 -22.41 14.10 1.75
C LEU A 290 -22.00 15.35 2.55
N ARG A 291 -20.70 15.59 2.72
CA ARG A 291 -20.22 16.80 3.40
C ARG A 291 -20.39 18.05 2.55
N ALA A 292 -20.11 17.98 1.26
CA ALA A 292 -20.35 19.07 0.33
C ALA A 292 -21.83 19.47 0.29
N THR A 293 -22.76 18.51 0.29
CA THR A 293 -24.20 18.79 0.33
C THR A 293 -24.63 19.40 1.66
N ARG A 294 -24.18 18.85 2.80
CA ARG A 294 -24.53 19.37 4.14
C ARG A 294 -23.98 20.78 4.40
N LEU A 295 -22.78 21.08 3.89
CA LEU A 295 -22.16 22.39 4.03
C LEU A 295 -22.53 23.36 2.89
N ALA A 296 -23.35 22.91 1.93
CA ALA A 296 -23.74 23.66 0.74
C ALA A 296 -22.54 24.32 0.00
N CYS A 297 -21.43 23.59 -0.09
CA CYS A 297 -20.18 24.08 -0.68
C CYS A 297 -19.68 23.14 -1.79
N PRO A 298 -18.89 23.65 -2.76
CA PRO A 298 -18.34 22.79 -3.80
C PRO A 298 -17.30 21.83 -3.19
N PRO A 299 -17.26 20.55 -3.65
CA PRO A 299 -16.38 19.53 -3.08
C PRO A 299 -14.89 19.91 -3.17
N ALA A 300 -14.49 20.73 -4.15
CA ALA A 300 -13.12 21.20 -4.32
C ALA A 300 -12.60 22.09 -3.18
N THR A 301 -13.49 22.70 -2.39
CA THR A 301 -13.11 23.54 -1.23
C THR A 301 -12.85 22.74 0.04
N LEU A 302 -13.21 21.46 0.04
CA LEU A 302 -13.05 20.57 1.18
C LEU A 302 -11.68 19.90 1.17
N VAL A 303 -11.13 19.69 2.36
CA VAL A 303 -9.87 18.99 2.59
C VAL A 303 -10.14 17.84 3.55
N LEU A 304 -9.57 16.67 3.26
CA LEU A 304 -9.65 15.51 4.14
C LEU A 304 -8.71 15.69 5.33
N THR A 305 -9.27 15.57 6.53
CA THR A 305 -8.54 15.59 7.80
C THR A 305 -8.74 14.26 8.51
N ALA A 306 -7.69 13.79 9.18
CA ALA A 306 -7.69 12.57 9.98
C ALA A 306 -7.41 12.92 11.44
N GLN A 307 -8.25 12.43 12.34
CA GLN A 307 -7.96 12.38 13.77
C GLN A 307 -7.61 10.95 14.15
N TRP A 308 -6.50 10.78 14.84
CA TRP A 308 -5.95 9.47 15.17
C TRP A 308 -6.37 9.06 16.58
N ASN A 309 -6.49 7.75 16.81
CA ASN A 309 -6.85 7.19 18.12
C ASN A 309 -8.19 7.76 18.66
N CYS A 310 -9.19 7.80 17.78
CA CYS A 310 -10.53 8.24 18.17
C CYS A 310 -11.28 7.09 18.85
N THR A 311 -11.87 7.38 20.01
CA THR A 311 -12.86 6.50 20.64
C THR A 311 -14.26 6.87 20.14
N ASP A 312 -15.18 5.91 20.13
CA ASP A 312 -16.46 5.92 19.41
C ASP A 312 -17.42 7.10 19.75
N GLY A 313 -17.07 7.97 20.72
CA GLY A 313 -17.85 9.14 21.14
C GLY A 313 -17.59 10.46 20.39
N ASN A 314 -16.64 10.54 19.44
CA ASN A 314 -16.38 11.77 18.65
C ASN A 314 -17.11 11.82 17.29
N ALA A 315 -17.89 10.79 16.96
CA ALA A 315 -18.57 10.64 15.67
C ALA A 315 -19.72 11.64 15.45
N ASP A 316 -20.25 12.25 16.51
CA ASP A 316 -21.36 13.22 16.46
C ASP A 316 -21.06 14.47 15.62
N SER A 317 -19.79 14.75 15.36
CA SER A 317 -19.35 15.85 14.48
C SER A 317 -19.43 15.51 12.98
N GLY A 318 -19.98 14.35 12.61
CA GLY A 318 -20.23 13.83 11.26
C GLY A 318 -18.99 13.22 10.56
N GLY A 319 -17.96 12.86 11.32
CA GLY A 319 -16.82 12.12 10.79
C GLY A 319 -17.16 10.64 10.60
N LEU A 320 -16.30 9.93 9.86
CA LEU A 320 -16.37 8.49 9.68
C LEU A 320 -15.19 7.82 10.38
N SER A 321 -15.45 7.00 11.39
CA SER A 321 -14.41 6.21 12.07
C SER A 321 -14.08 4.98 11.23
N VAL A 322 -12.81 4.86 10.85
CA VAL A 322 -12.30 3.82 9.98
C VAL A 322 -11.42 2.84 10.75
N LYS A 323 -11.72 1.55 10.58
CA LYS A 323 -10.98 0.39 11.11
C LYS A 323 -10.38 -0.43 9.96
N GLY A 324 -9.48 -1.35 10.29
CA GLY A 324 -8.87 -2.26 9.31
C GLY A 324 -7.73 -1.63 8.50
N LEU A 325 -6.91 -0.81 9.16
CA LEU A 325 -5.73 -0.18 8.59
C LEU A 325 -4.48 -0.72 9.28
N SER A 326 -3.40 -0.88 8.52
CA SER A 326 -2.06 -1.10 9.05
C SER A 326 -1.11 0.00 8.64
N LEU A 327 -0.15 0.27 9.51
CA LEU A 327 1.00 1.13 9.28
C LEU A 327 2.17 0.30 8.75
N SER A 328 2.85 0.86 7.77
CA SER A 328 4.09 0.30 7.21
C SER A 328 5.22 1.32 7.34
N GLY A 329 6.41 0.85 7.71
CA GLY A 329 7.58 1.69 7.96
C GLY A 329 7.58 2.44 9.30
N GLY A 330 6.53 2.28 10.12
CA GLY A 330 6.33 2.92 11.42
C GLY A 330 5.50 2.03 12.35
N VAL A 331 5.53 2.32 13.64
CA VAL A 331 4.68 1.66 14.65
C VAL A 331 3.88 2.73 15.38
N TRP A 332 2.60 2.46 15.66
CA TRP A 332 1.83 3.33 16.53
C TRP A 332 2.25 3.13 17.99
N SER A 333 2.72 4.20 18.63
CA SER A 333 3.01 4.22 20.06
C SER A 333 2.03 5.16 20.75
N SER A 334 1.22 4.62 21.65
CA SER A 334 0.57 5.42 22.68
C SER A 334 1.68 5.93 23.59
N SER A 335 1.89 7.25 23.65
CA SER A 335 2.94 7.83 24.48
C SER A 335 2.58 7.62 25.94
N ASP A 336 3.04 6.51 26.50
CA ASP A 336 2.79 6.17 27.90
C ASP A 336 4.02 5.49 28.51
N GLU A 337 5.12 6.24 28.61
CA GLU A 337 6.23 5.92 29.51
C GLU A 337 5.87 6.21 30.99
N GLY A 338 4.58 6.25 31.35
CA GLY A 338 4.10 6.67 32.68
C GLY A 338 2.75 6.12 33.15
N GLY A 339 2.18 5.11 32.49
CA GLY A 339 0.98 4.40 32.96
C GLY A 339 -0.28 5.25 33.14
N ARG A 340 -0.42 6.34 32.38
CA ARG A 340 -1.63 7.15 32.32
C ARG A 340 -1.97 7.39 30.86
N GLU A 341 -2.80 6.51 30.30
CA GLU A 341 -3.39 6.63 28.97
C GLU A 341 -4.09 7.99 28.85
N ARG A 342 -3.40 8.99 28.31
CA ARG A 342 -4.00 10.28 27.98
C ARG A 342 -4.72 10.14 26.65
N ARG A 343 -6.04 10.30 26.74
CA ARG A 343 -7.00 10.26 25.63
C ARG A 343 -6.51 11.13 24.46
N GLY A 344 -6.20 10.50 23.32
CA GLY A 344 -5.87 11.22 22.08
C GLY A 344 -4.40 11.60 21.86
N GLU A 345 -3.47 11.24 22.76
CA GLU A 345 -2.04 11.48 22.61
C GLU A 345 -1.32 10.17 22.23
N GLY A 346 -1.36 9.83 20.95
CA GLY A 346 -0.53 8.77 20.38
C GLY A 346 0.20 9.29 19.15
N SER A 347 1.35 8.71 18.85
CA SER A 347 2.20 9.17 17.76
C SER A 347 2.81 8.01 17.00
N VAL A 348 3.12 8.24 15.72
CA VAL A 348 3.88 7.27 14.93
C VAL A 348 5.33 7.35 15.36
N ALA A 349 5.87 6.23 15.81
CA ALA A 349 7.26 6.08 16.25
C ALA A 349 8.08 5.24 15.26
N SER A 350 9.41 5.36 15.36
CA SER A 350 10.34 4.57 14.56
C SER A 350 10.26 3.07 14.91
N VAL A 351 10.66 2.24 13.95
CA VAL A 351 10.50 0.79 14.00
C VAL A 351 11.75 0.12 14.57
N SER A 352 11.58 -0.87 15.46
CA SER A 352 12.68 -1.72 15.94
C SER A 352 12.99 -2.85 14.95
N ALA A 353 14.17 -3.47 15.05
CA ALA A 353 14.57 -4.57 14.17
C ALA A 353 13.65 -5.81 14.27
N GLU A 354 12.98 -5.99 15.41
CA GLU A 354 12.08 -7.11 15.72
C GLU A 354 10.61 -6.83 15.37
N SER A 355 10.27 -5.57 15.06
CA SER A 355 8.90 -5.20 14.76
C SER A 355 8.40 -5.82 13.45
N PRO A 356 7.09 -6.13 13.33
CA PRO A 356 6.52 -6.68 12.12
C PRO A 356 6.62 -5.68 10.94
N THR A 357 6.45 -6.19 9.72
CA THR A 357 6.45 -5.39 8.49
C THR A 357 5.25 -4.46 8.38
N LEU A 358 4.11 -4.95 8.85
CA LEU A 358 2.86 -4.23 9.00
C LEU A 358 2.53 -4.21 10.49
N SER A 359 2.35 -3.02 11.05
CA SER A 359 1.84 -2.83 12.40
C SER A 359 0.39 -2.39 12.35
N ASP A 360 -0.40 -2.69 13.37
CA ASP A 360 -1.80 -2.27 13.40
C ASP A 360 -1.90 -0.76 13.61
N ALA A 361 -2.78 -0.12 12.83
CA ALA A 361 -3.10 1.28 13.01
C ALA A 361 -4.28 1.42 13.99
N PRO A 362 -4.31 2.45 14.84
CA PRO A 362 -5.49 2.76 15.65
C PRO A 362 -6.66 3.16 14.74
N PRO A 363 -7.90 3.15 15.25
CA PRO A 363 -9.04 3.70 14.51
C PRO A 363 -8.81 5.18 14.17
N ILE A 364 -9.11 5.53 12.92
CA ILE A 364 -8.91 6.88 12.38
C ILE A 364 -10.26 7.50 12.04
N LEU A 365 -10.57 8.67 12.62
CA LEU A 365 -11.74 9.45 12.25
C LEU A 365 -11.42 10.32 11.04
N LEU A 366 -12.05 10.02 9.91
CA LEU A 366 -11.95 10.78 8.67
C LEU A 366 -13.04 11.84 8.59
N ARG A 367 -12.66 13.09 8.30
CA ARG A 367 -13.61 14.20 8.15
C ARG A 367 -13.17 15.14 7.04
N TYR A 368 -14.11 15.54 6.19
CA TYR A 368 -13.93 16.66 5.28
C TYR A 368 -14.29 17.97 5.98
N VAL A 369 -13.36 18.93 5.96
CA VAL A 369 -13.54 20.29 6.49
C VAL A 369 -13.27 21.33 5.41
N CYS A 370 -13.83 22.52 5.55
CA CYS A 370 -13.51 23.63 4.67
C CYS A 370 -12.02 24.00 4.82
N ARG A 371 -11.34 24.28 3.70
CA ARG A 371 -9.90 24.63 3.71
C ARG A 371 -9.56 25.79 4.66
N ALA A 372 -10.48 26.74 4.85
CA ALA A 372 -10.32 27.86 5.78
C ALA A 372 -10.32 27.44 7.27
N GLU A 373 -11.00 26.34 7.61
CA GLU A 373 -11.05 25.80 8.97
C GLU A 373 -9.82 24.94 9.29
N ASP A 374 -9.23 24.28 8.28
CA ASP A 374 -8.03 23.45 8.41
C ASP A 374 -6.82 24.27 8.90
N SER A 375 -6.72 25.55 8.51
CA SER A 375 -5.67 26.47 9.01
C SER A 375 -5.75 26.78 10.50
N SER A 376 -6.91 26.54 11.14
CA SER A 376 -7.15 26.87 12.56
C SER A 376 -6.90 25.70 13.52
N GLN A 377 -6.87 24.46 13.04
CA GLN A 377 -6.67 23.25 13.86
C GLN A 377 -5.21 22.80 13.96
N GLY A 378 -4.27 23.60 13.47
CA GLY A 378 -2.83 23.36 13.64
C GLY A 378 -2.39 23.61 15.08
N SER A 379 -2.47 22.59 15.93
CA SER A 379 -1.74 22.55 17.20
C SER A 379 -0.24 22.75 16.93
N ARG A 380 0.41 23.61 17.74
CA ARG A 380 1.65 24.32 17.40
C ARG A 380 2.96 23.54 17.56
N ASP A 381 2.96 22.32 18.09
CA ASP A 381 4.22 21.78 18.65
C ASP A 381 4.85 20.59 17.92
N SER A 382 4.29 20.08 16.82
CA SER A 382 4.98 19.13 15.93
C SER A 382 4.38 19.14 14.53
N GLN A 383 5.19 19.40 13.50
CA GLN A 383 4.74 19.44 12.11
C GLN A 383 4.20 18.04 11.72
N PRO A 384 2.89 17.88 11.46
CA PRO A 384 2.35 16.58 11.10
C PRO A 384 2.86 16.18 9.71
N ALA A 385 3.32 14.94 9.57
CA ALA A 385 3.74 14.44 8.27
C ALA A 385 2.54 13.95 7.46
N LEU A 386 2.52 14.28 6.17
CA LEU A 386 1.57 13.71 5.23
C LEU A 386 2.00 12.28 4.87
N ILE A 387 1.11 11.31 5.03
CA ILE A 387 1.31 9.89 4.77
C ILE A 387 0.25 9.42 3.74
N PRO A 388 0.63 8.66 2.70
CA PRO A 388 -0.32 8.09 1.74
C PRO A 388 -1.07 6.90 2.34
N LEU A 389 -2.35 6.76 2.00
CA LEU A 389 -3.19 5.61 2.25
C LEU A 389 -3.35 4.81 0.94
N TYR A 390 -2.97 3.54 0.96
CA TYR A 390 -3.10 2.62 -0.18
C TYR A 390 -4.21 1.59 0.05
N GLU A 391 -4.80 1.14 -1.06
CA GLU A 391 -5.80 0.06 -1.08
C GLU A 391 -5.24 -1.31 -0.72
N SER A 392 -3.95 -1.56 -1.00
CA SER A 392 -3.32 -2.86 -0.81
C SER A 392 -1.86 -2.72 -0.35
N PRO A 393 -1.28 -3.74 0.29
CA PRO A 393 0.13 -3.72 0.72
C PRO A 393 1.13 -3.64 -0.44
N ARG A 394 0.67 -3.83 -1.69
CA ARG A 394 1.50 -3.63 -2.89
C ARG A 394 1.72 -2.16 -3.24
N ARG A 395 0.92 -1.24 -2.67
CA ARG A 395 1.01 0.21 -2.93
C ARG A 395 0.80 0.57 -4.41
N GLU A 396 -0.11 -0.13 -5.08
CA GLU A 396 -0.43 0.11 -6.50
C GLU A 396 -1.44 1.26 -6.68
N THR A 397 -2.49 1.29 -5.85
CA THR A 397 -3.55 2.31 -5.90
C THR A 397 -3.52 3.17 -4.64
N GLU A 398 -3.24 4.48 -4.82
CA GLU A 398 -3.33 5.48 -3.76
C GLU A 398 -4.79 5.96 -3.61
N LEU A 399 -5.30 5.97 -2.37
CA LEU A 399 -6.64 6.45 -2.05
C LEU A 399 -6.63 7.94 -1.68
N CYS A 400 -5.80 8.32 -0.72
CA CYS A 400 -5.67 9.70 -0.25
C CYS A 400 -4.40 9.93 0.57
N TRP A 401 -4.14 11.19 0.94
CA TRP A 401 -3.08 11.58 1.86
C TRP A 401 -3.67 12.05 3.19
N LEU A 402 -3.17 11.51 4.29
CA LEU A 402 -3.59 11.85 5.65
C LEU A 402 -2.45 12.49 6.42
N ARG A 403 -2.78 13.44 7.30
CA ARG A 403 -1.81 14.01 8.24
C ARG A 403 -1.68 13.09 9.44
N ALA A 404 -0.45 12.68 9.77
CA ALA A 404 -0.16 11.82 10.90
C ALA A 404 0.66 12.54 11.97
N PRO A 405 0.35 12.34 13.27
CA PRO A 405 1.19 12.81 14.36
C PRO A 405 2.47 11.98 14.40
N LEU A 406 3.62 12.65 14.29
CA LEU A 406 4.93 12.02 14.43
C LEU A 406 5.40 12.12 15.89
N GLY A 407 6.02 11.06 16.39
CA GLY A 407 6.68 11.08 17.70
C GLY A 407 8.00 11.84 17.65
N PRO A 408 8.60 12.15 18.81
CA PRO A 408 9.85 12.91 18.90
C PRO A 408 11.04 12.21 18.22
N SER A 409 10.94 10.89 17.99
CA SER A 409 11.97 10.09 17.34
C SER A 409 11.94 10.15 15.81
N LEU A 410 10.93 10.77 15.19
CA LEU A 410 10.77 10.83 13.75
C LEU A 410 10.60 12.26 13.25
N THR A 411 11.47 12.69 12.36
CA THR A 411 11.27 13.94 11.60
C THR A 411 10.41 13.68 10.36
N ALA A 412 9.85 14.74 9.77
CA ALA A 412 9.10 14.64 8.51
C ALA A 412 9.96 14.11 7.34
N GLN A 413 11.28 14.30 7.39
CA GLN A 413 12.23 13.74 6.42
C GLN A 413 12.43 12.24 6.66
N ASP A 414 12.60 11.82 7.91
CA ASP A 414 12.70 10.39 8.26
C ASP A 414 11.41 9.64 7.91
N ALA A 415 10.25 10.25 8.12
CA ALA A 415 8.96 9.73 7.69
C ALA A 415 8.89 9.47 6.18
N ALA A 416 9.49 10.35 5.36
CA ALA A 416 9.57 10.15 3.92
C ALA A 416 10.57 9.04 3.57
N LEU A 417 11.75 9.01 4.19
CA LEU A 417 12.80 8.00 3.94
C LEU A 417 12.39 6.59 4.39
N HIS A 418 11.63 6.51 5.48
CA HIS A 418 11.01 5.27 5.93
C HIS A 418 9.83 4.83 5.08
N ALA A 419 9.47 5.62 4.07
CA ALA A 419 8.33 5.40 3.20
C ALA A 419 7.07 5.04 3.99
N LEU A 420 6.81 5.82 5.06
CA LEU A 420 5.64 5.62 5.91
C LEU A 420 4.39 5.60 5.03
N ALA A 421 3.55 4.60 5.22
CA ALA A 421 2.27 4.50 4.52
C ALA A 421 1.23 3.77 5.38
N LEU A 422 -0.03 4.18 5.22
CA LEU A 422 -1.19 3.42 5.65
C LEU A 422 -1.63 2.49 4.53
N VAL A 423 -2.09 1.31 4.90
CA VAL A 423 -2.53 0.28 3.97
C VAL A 423 -3.80 -0.37 4.53
N VAL A 424 -4.80 -0.61 3.69
CA VAL A 424 -5.95 -1.44 4.08
C VAL A 424 -5.47 -2.87 4.27
N THR A 425 -5.71 -3.43 5.46
CA THR A 425 -5.19 -4.77 5.78
C THR A 425 -5.81 -5.85 4.91
N PRO A 426 -5.01 -6.84 4.45
CA PRO A 426 -5.59 -8.05 3.89
C PRO A 426 -6.46 -8.75 4.96
N HIS A 427 -7.44 -9.52 4.53
CA HIS A 427 -8.30 -10.29 5.44
C HIS A 427 -7.66 -11.65 5.68
N ASP A 428 -7.32 -11.95 6.94
CA ASP A 428 -6.76 -13.24 7.36
C ASP A 428 -7.73 -14.42 7.17
#